data_AF-A0A0G1W5R1-F1
#
_entry.id   AF-A0A0G1W5R1-F1
#
_cell.length_a   1.000
_cell.length_b   1.000
_cell.length_c   1.000
_cell.angle_alpha   90.00
_cell.angle_beta   90.00
_cell.angle_gamma   90.00
#
_symmetry.space_group_name_H-M   'P 1'
#
loop_
_entity.id
_entity.type
_entity.pdbx_description
1 polymer ?
#
loop_
_entity_poly.entity_id
_entity_poly.type
_entity_poly.pdbx_seq_one_letter_code
_entity_poly.pdbx_strand_id
1 'polypeptide(L)' 'MAKHGKYLFVVNPKATKVDIKNAFRQLYGVPASKVNIVQQTPKTRMVRRGLPLVKRKPVKRAIITTKGQKTVDVYKQ' A
#
# COMPACT_ATOMS: atom_id res chain seq x y z
N MET A 1 -12.78 5.21 -2.92
CA MET A 1 -12.90 3.83 -2.41
C MET A 1 -12.49 3.79 -0.93
N ALA A 2 -13.40 4.09 -0.01
CA ALA A 2 -13.15 3.96 1.43
C ALA A 2 -14.47 3.86 2.20
N LYS A 3 -15.26 2.81 1.96
CA LYS A 3 -16.54 2.64 2.66
C LYS A 3 -16.43 1.90 4.01
N HIS A 4 -15.23 1.47 4.44
CA HIS A 4 -15.06 0.57 5.60
C HIS A 4 -13.77 0.74 6.45
N GLY A 5 -13.24 1.96 6.63
CA GLY A 5 -12.08 2.16 7.53
C GLY A 5 -10.79 1.42 7.10
N LYS A 6 -10.68 1.14 5.80
CA LYS A 6 -9.52 0.50 5.17
C LYS A 6 -8.88 1.47 4.20
N TYR A 7 -7.57 1.63 4.31
CA TYR A 7 -6.75 2.54 3.51
C TYR A 7 -5.69 1.77 2.76
N LEU A 8 -5.38 2.19 1.54
CA LEU A 8 -4.38 1.56 0.69
C LEU A 8 -3.20 2.53 0.48
N PHE A 9 -2.00 2.07 0.81
CA PHE A 9 -0.77 2.83 0.66
C PHE A 9 0.20 2.08 -0.25
N VAL A 10 0.95 2.81 -1.06
CA VAL A 10 2.14 2.28 -1.72
C VAL A 10 3.31 2.44 -0.76
N VAL A 11 4.01 1.33 -0.50
CA VAL A 11 5.11 1.28 0.47
C VAL A 11 6.38 0.77 -0.18
N ASN A 12 7.51 1.03 0.47
CA ASN A 12 8.80 0.50 0.05
C ASN A 12 8.77 -1.04 0.07
N PRO A 13 9.27 -1.73 -0.97
CA PRO A 13 9.38 -3.19 -1.01
C PRO A 13 10.04 -3.82 0.23
N LYS A 14 11.02 -3.13 0.83
CA LYS A 14 11.76 -3.61 2.00
C LYS A 14 11.02 -3.45 3.34
N ALA A 15 9.93 -2.68 3.39
CA ALA A 15 9.22 -2.39 4.64
C ALA A 15 8.48 -3.63 5.19
N THR A 16 8.60 -3.88 6.50
CA THR A 16 7.86 -4.94 7.19
C THR A 16 6.53 -4.44 7.75
N LYS A 17 5.68 -5.35 8.26
CA LYS A 17 4.41 -4.96 8.90
C LYS A 17 4.62 -4.10 10.13
N VAL A 18 5.71 -4.31 10.87
CA VAL A 18 6.03 -3.56 12.09
C VAL A 18 6.39 -2.12 11.74
N ASP A 19 7.28 -1.95 10.75
CA ASP A 19 7.70 -0.62 10.29
C ASP A 19 6.51 0.23 9.85
N ILE A 20 5.62 -0.37 9.05
CA ILE A 20 4.42 0.32 8.55
C ILE A 20 3.49 0.71 9.71
N LYS A 21 3.36 -0.15 10.73
CA LYS A 21 2.51 0.14 11.90
C LYS A 21 3.06 1.32 12.70
N ASN A 22 4.38 1.36 12.88
CA ASN A 22 5.07 2.43 13.61
C ASN A 22 5.02 3.75 12.83
N ALA A 23 5.34 3.73 11.54
CA ALA A 23 5.30 4.91 10.67
C ALA A 23 3.88 5.48 10.56
N PHE A 24 2.87 4.61 10.41
CA PHE A 24 1.48 5.05 10.34
C PHE A 24 1.04 5.76 11.63
N ARG A 25 1.43 5.23 12.80
CA ARG A 25 1.17 5.87 14.10
C ARG A 25 1.85 7.24 14.20
N GLN A 26 3.09 7.38 13.73
CA GLN A 26 3.84 8.63 13.77
C GLN A 26 3.27 9.69 12.82
N LEU A 27 2.91 9.31 11.60
CA LEU A 27 2.45 10.24 10.56
C LEU A 27 1.00 10.69 10.75
N TYR A 28 0.12 9.77 11.16
CA TYR A 28 -1.32 10.01 11.23
C TYR A 28 -1.86 10.08 12.65
N GLY A 29 -1.06 9.78 13.68
CA GLY A 29 -1.48 9.82 15.08
C GLY A 29 -2.55 8.78 15.46
N VAL A 30 -2.90 7.86 14.55
CA VAL A 30 -3.95 6.85 14.74
C VAL A 30 -3.33 5.45 14.75
N PRO A 31 -3.69 4.58 15.72
CA PRO A 31 -3.19 3.21 15.72
C PRO A 31 -3.81 2.38 14.59
N ALA A 32 -2.97 1.65 13.85
CA ALA A 32 -3.41 0.66 12.87
C ALA A 32 -3.83 -0.64 13.58
N SER A 33 -5.06 -1.09 13.36
CA SER A 33 -5.55 -2.35 13.95
C SER A 33 -5.02 -3.56 13.20
N LYS A 34 -4.97 -3.51 11.87
CA LYS A 34 -4.50 -4.60 11.03
C LYS A 34 -3.76 -4.03 9.83
N VAL A 35 -2.63 -4.66 9.49
CA VAL A 35 -1.84 -4.31 8.30
C VAL A 35 -1.71 -5.57 7.45
N ASN A 36 -2.25 -5.53 6.25
CA ASN A 36 -2.06 -6.54 5.22
C ASN A 36 -1.14 -5.96 4.16
N ILE A 37 -0.14 -6.71 3.74
CA ILE A 37 0.78 -6.27 2.70
C ILE A 37 0.74 -7.27 1.57
N VAL A 38 0.69 -6.76 0.33
CA VAL A 38 0.72 -7.57 -0.88
C VAL A 38 1.68 -6.95 -1.88
N GLN A 39 2.41 -7.78 -2.61
CA GLN A 39 3.21 -7.32 -3.73
C GLN A 39 2.37 -7.37 -4.99
N GLN A 40 2.20 -6.23 -5.65
CA GLN A 40 1.45 -6.16 -6.89
C GLN A 40 2.32 -6.68 -8.03
N THR A 41 1.75 -7.58 -8.83
CA THR A 41 2.39 -8.04 -10.06
C THR A 41 2.55 -6.88 -11.05
N PRO A 42 3.73 -6.77 -11.70
CA PRO A 42 3.96 -5.74 -12.69
C PRO A 42 3.13 -6.02 -13.93
N LYS A 43 2.69 -4.96 -14.62
CA LYS A 43 2.02 -5.11 -15.92
C LYS A 43 3.10 -5.27 -16.99
N THR A 44 3.13 -6.41 -17.65
CA THR A 44 4.01 -6.69 -18.80
C THR A 44 3.22 -6.64 -20.11
N ARG A 45 3.90 -6.41 -21.22
CA ARG A 45 3.37 -6.56 -22.59
C ARG A 45 4.41 -7.30 -23.42
N MET A 46 3.97 -8.26 -24.21
CA MET A 46 4.84 -8.93 -25.17
C MET A 46 5.14 -8.00 -26.36
N VAL A 47 6.42 -7.85 -26.72
CA VAL A 47 6.85 -7.11 -27.93
C VAL A 47 7.10 -8.09 -29.08
N ARG A 48 7.13 -7.55 -30.32
CA ARG A 48 7.16 -8.30 -31.58
C ARG A 48 8.27 -9.36 -31.69
N ARG A 49 9.38 -9.19 -30.99
CA ARG A 49 10.50 -10.16 -30.94
C ARG A 49 10.37 -11.21 -29.82
N GLY A 50 9.18 -11.39 -29.23
CA GLY A 50 8.94 -12.38 -28.16
C GLY A 50 9.47 -11.98 -26.78
N LEU A 51 10.09 -10.80 -26.65
CA LEU A 51 10.59 -10.32 -25.36
C LEU A 51 9.43 -9.72 -24.52
N PRO A 52 9.35 -10.01 -23.21
CA PRO A 52 8.42 -9.34 -22.32
C PRO A 52 8.93 -7.95 -21.94
N LEU A 53 8.18 -6.89 -22.28
CA LEU A 53 8.46 -5.52 -21.84
C LEU A 53 7.66 -5.20 -20.58
N VAL A 54 8.34 -4.76 -19.52
CA VAL A 54 7.68 -4.29 -18.29
C VAL A 54 7.11 -2.89 -18.52
N LYS A 55 5.78 -2.76 -18.52
CA LYS A 55 5.10 -1.46 -18.66
C LYS A 55 5.00 -0.70 -17.34
N ARG A 56 4.84 -1.40 -16.22
CA ARG A 56 4.70 -0.80 -14.89
C ARG A 56 5.53 -1.58 -13.88
N LYS A 57 6.32 -0.86 -13.09
CA LYS A 57 7.13 -1.45 -12.02
C LYS A 57 6.22 -2.12 -10.97
N PRO A 58 6.68 -3.22 -10.34
CA PRO A 58 5.96 -3.81 -9.22
C PRO A 58 6.01 -2.85 -8.03
N VAL A 59 4.92 -2.80 -7.27
CA VAL A 59 4.82 -1.99 -6.05
C VAL A 59 4.31 -2.85 -4.91
N LYS A 60 4.76 -2.55 -3.69
CA LYS A 60 4.24 -3.18 -2.49
C LYS A 60 3.08 -2.32 -1.99
N ARG A 61 1.91 -2.93 -1.83
CA ARG A 61 0.69 -2.27 -1.36
C ARG A 61 0.41 -2.69 0.08
N ALA A 62 0.20 -1.71 0.95
CA ALA A 62 -0.24 -1.93 2.32
C ALA A 62 -1.71 -1.55 2.45
N ILE A 63 -2.54 -2.51 2.84
CA ILE A 63 -3.93 -2.31 3.23
C ILE A 63 -3.96 -2.20 4.75
N ILE A 64 -4.28 -1.01 5.26
CA ILE A 64 -4.29 -0.70 6.68
C ILE A 64 -5.74 -0.53 7.12
N THR A 65 -6.14 -1.29 8.13
CA THR A 65 -7.45 -1.17 8.77
C THR A 65 -7.30 -0.37 10.06
N THR A 66 -8.07 0.72 10.18
CA THR A 66 -8.21 1.47 11.43
C THR A 66 -9.49 1.04 12.15
N LYS A 67 -9.45 0.99 13.48
CA LYS A 67 -10.64 0.82 14.32
C LYS A 67 -11.08 2.22 14.75
N GLY A 68 -12.07 2.81 14.08
CA GLY A 68 -12.66 4.07 14.53
C GLY A 68 -13.34 4.89 13.44
N GLN A 69 -14.16 5.85 13.88
CA GLN A 69 -14.86 6.85 13.06
C GLN A 69 -13.96 8.02 12.61
N LYS A 70 -12.73 8.12 13.15
CA LYS A 70 -11.77 9.15 12.71
C LYS A 70 -11.35 8.86 11.27
N THR A 71 -11.77 9.74 10.37
CA THR A 71 -11.37 9.73 8.97
C THR A 71 -9.89 10.12 8.89
N VAL A 72 -9.05 9.20 8.41
CA VAL A 72 -7.64 9.51 8.12
C VAL A 72 -7.60 10.36 6.87
N ASP A 73 -6.88 11.47 6.93
CA ASP A 73 -6.70 12.35 5.79
C ASP A 73 -5.61 11.79 4.85
N VAL A 74 -6.04 11.21 3.73
CA VAL A 74 -5.18 10.39 2.84
C VAL A 74 -4.41 11.25 1.84
N TYR A 75 -4.63 12.56 1.79
CA TYR A 75 -4.07 13.46 0.77
C TYR A 75 -2.74 14.11 1.13
N LYS A 76 -2.16 13.83 2.29
CA LYS A 76 -0.75 14.18 2.54
C LYS A 76 0.15 13.26 1.70
N GLN A 77 0.47 13.70 0.48
CA GLN A 77 1.58 13.18 -0.34
C GLN A 77 2.82 14.06 -0.16
#